data_AF-A0AAD3NEM3-F1
#
_entry.id   AF-A0AAD3NEM3-F1
#
_cell.length_a   1.000
_cell.length_b   1.000
_cell.length_c   1.000
_cell.angle_alpha   90.00
_cell.angle_beta   90.00
_cell.angle_gamma   90.00
#
_symmetry.space_group_name_H-M   'P 1'
#
loop_
_entity.id
_entity.type
_entity.pdbx_description
1 polymer ?
#
loop_
_entity_poly.entity_id
_entity_poly.type
_entity_poly.pdbx_seq_one_letter_code
_entity_poly.pdbx_strand_id
1 'polypeptide(L)'
;MLLWLLGAALLARAAGFYLPGLAPVSFCEPGKDQVPDCKSTIELFVNRLDSVESVLPYEYTAFDFCSEKTMKRPSENLGQVLFGERIEPSPYKFEFKKPAVCQKVCTRTYDTSSPSDKAKLDFLKKGMLLNYQHHWIVDNMPVTWCYDVEDGQKFCNPGFPIGCYVTEGGRAKDACVVNSNFKEKDAFYIFNHVDITIHYHIVEHEQLGARLVAAKIEPKSYENPNDDNPDCAGGPKFLKNKYTGMFKIPYTYSVNFV
;
A
#
# COMPACT_ATOMS: atom_id res chain seq x y z
N MET A 1 41.63 -51.61 -1.57
CA MET A 1 41.04 -51.09 -2.82
C MET A 1 39.52 -50.96 -2.82
N LEU A 2 38.79 -51.40 -1.78
CA LEU A 2 37.32 -51.25 -1.70
C LEU A 2 36.83 -50.13 -0.76
N LEU A 3 37.70 -49.55 0.07
CA LEU A 3 37.33 -48.43 0.97
C LEU A 3 37.34 -47.05 0.29
N TRP A 4 38.01 -46.92 -0.87
CA TRP A 4 38.07 -45.65 -1.62
C TRP A 4 36.92 -45.48 -2.62
N LEU A 5 36.13 -46.54 -2.86
CA LEU A 5 34.97 -46.49 -3.75
C LEU A 5 33.68 -46.07 -3.03
N LEU A 6 33.63 -46.16 -1.69
CA LEU A 6 32.47 -45.72 -0.90
C LEU A 6 32.50 -44.21 -0.56
N GLY A 7 33.65 -43.54 -0.66
CA GLY A 7 33.77 -42.10 -0.38
C GLY A 7 33.21 -41.20 -1.48
N ALA A 8 33.16 -41.68 -2.73
CA ALA A 8 32.73 -40.88 -3.88
C ALA A 8 31.20 -40.79 -4.07
N ALA A 9 30.42 -41.63 -3.38
CA ALA A 9 28.96 -41.66 -3.49
C ALA A 9 28.23 -40.69 -2.55
N LEU A 10 28.95 -39.99 -1.66
CA LEU A 10 28.39 -39.05 -0.68
C LEU A 10 28.46 -37.57 -1.10
N LEU A 11 28.89 -37.28 -2.33
CA LEU A 11 28.68 -35.98 -2.95
C LEU A 11 27.22 -35.87 -3.41
N ALA A 12 26.31 -35.85 -2.44
CA ALA A 12 24.95 -35.40 -2.68
C ALA A 12 25.06 -33.99 -3.29
N ARG A 13 24.60 -33.84 -4.53
CA ARG A 13 24.42 -32.53 -5.13
C ARG A 13 23.40 -31.81 -4.25
N ALA A 14 23.87 -30.90 -3.41
CA ALA A 14 23.02 -29.94 -2.75
C ALA A 14 22.42 -29.06 -3.85
N ALA A 15 21.24 -29.43 -4.34
CA ALA A 15 20.43 -28.53 -5.12
C ALA A 15 19.98 -27.43 -4.16
N GLY A 16 20.66 -26.30 -4.19
CA GLY A 16 20.25 -25.12 -3.45
C GLY A 16 18.83 -24.78 -3.86
N PHE A 17 17.88 -25.01 -2.96
CA PHE A 17 16.50 -24.58 -3.18
C PHE A 17 16.44 -23.09 -2.86
N TYR A 18 16.23 -22.29 -3.90
CA TYR A 18 16.00 -20.87 -3.71
C TYR A 18 14.58 -20.68 -3.20
N LEU A 19 14.43 -20.11 -2.00
CA LEU A 19 13.13 -19.68 -1.53
C LEU A 19 12.70 -18.46 -2.37
N PRO A 20 11.57 -18.54 -3.09
CA PRO A 20 11.02 -17.37 -3.79
C PRO A 20 10.88 -16.19 -2.83
N GLY A 21 11.39 -15.01 -3.21
CA GLY A 21 11.32 -13.79 -2.42
C GLY A 21 12.56 -13.43 -1.59
N LEU A 22 13.65 -14.22 -1.64
CA LEU A 22 14.91 -13.86 -0.97
C LEU A 22 15.95 -13.20 -1.91
N ALA A 23 15.77 -13.26 -3.22
CA ALA A 23 16.76 -12.75 -4.19
C ALA A 23 16.54 -11.27 -4.38
N PRO A 24 17.59 -10.43 -4.25
CA PRO A 24 17.46 -9.03 -4.58
C PRO A 24 17.09 -8.92 -6.06
N VAL A 25 15.97 -8.24 -6.33
CA VAL A 25 15.53 -7.93 -7.69
C VAL A 25 16.23 -6.64 -8.11
N SER A 26 16.86 -6.66 -9.28
CA SER A 26 17.42 -5.45 -9.87
C SER A 26 16.38 -4.75 -10.75
N PHE A 27 16.28 -3.43 -10.61
CA PHE A 27 15.35 -2.59 -11.36
C PHE A 27 16.08 -1.71 -12.37
N CYS A 28 15.52 -1.62 -13.57
CA CYS A 28 16.07 -0.87 -14.70
C CYS A 28 15.07 0.14 -15.22
N GLU A 29 15.57 1.19 -15.89
CA GLU A 29 14.70 2.12 -16.60
C GLU A 29 13.96 1.39 -17.74
N PRO A 30 12.68 1.72 -18.01
CA PRO A 30 11.92 1.11 -19.08
C PRO A 30 12.63 1.27 -20.43
N GLY A 31 12.73 0.17 -21.18
CA GLY A 31 13.50 0.09 -22.43
C GLY A 31 14.92 -0.46 -22.28
N LYS A 32 15.42 -0.63 -21.05
CA LYS A 32 16.68 -1.34 -20.74
C LYS A 32 16.45 -2.77 -20.21
N ASP A 33 15.22 -3.27 -20.29
CA ASP A 33 14.78 -4.61 -19.84
C ASP A 33 15.38 -5.78 -20.64
N GLN A 34 16.29 -5.50 -21.58
CA GLN A 34 17.01 -6.51 -22.34
C GLN A 34 18.17 -7.13 -21.53
N VAL A 35 18.48 -6.59 -20.34
CA VAL A 35 19.42 -7.19 -19.40
C VAL A 35 18.72 -8.34 -18.66
N PRO A 36 19.27 -9.57 -18.67
CA PRO A 36 18.70 -10.68 -17.90
C PRO A 36 18.65 -10.30 -16.41
N ASP A 37 17.55 -10.64 -15.74
CA ASP A 37 17.28 -10.37 -14.32
C ASP A 37 17.02 -8.90 -13.92
N CYS A 38 16.74 -8.02 -14.88
CA CYS A 38 16.31 -6.65 -14.59
C CYS A 38 14.83 -6.39 -14.91
N LYS A 39 14.08 -5.78 -13.98
CA LYS A 39 12.66 -5.43 -14.14
C LYS A 39 12.46 -3.91 -14.21
N SER A 40 11.61 -3.43 -15.12
CA SER A 40 11.21 -2.01 -15.16
C SER A 40 9.98 -1.70 -14.32
N THR A 41 9.03 -2.63 -14.25
CA THR A 41 7.78 -2.46 -13.48
C THR A 41 8.00 -2.82 -12.02
N ILE A 42 7.55 -1.95 -11.12
CA ILE A 42 7.52 -2.22 -9.69
C ILE A 42 6.09 -2.67 -9.32
N GLU A 43 5.99 -3.88 -8.77
CA GLU A 43 4.72 -4.43 -8.30
C GLU A 43 4.50 -4.04 -6.84
N LEU A 44 3.34 -3.44 -6.56
CA LEU A 44 2.89 -3.15 -5.21
C LEU A 44 1.83 -4.16 -4.80
N PHE A 45 2.02 -4.76 -3.64
CA PHE A 45 1.10 -5.72 -3.05
C PHE A 45 0.43 -5.14 -1.81
N VAL A 46 -0.77 -5.62 -1.53
CA VAL A 46 -1.54 -5.30 -0.33
C VAL A 46 -1.71 -6.56 0.51
N ASN A 47 -1.66 -6.41 1.82
CA ASN A 47 -1.98 -7.45 2.78
C ASN A 47 -3.30 -7.11 3.51
N ARG A 48 -3.70 -7.96 4.45
CA ARG A 48 -4.82 -7.71 5.37
C ARG A 48 -4.64 -6.38 6.11
N LEU A 49 -5.77 -5.79 6.50
CA LEU A 49 -5.82 -4.65 7.40
C LEU A 49 -5.95 -5.14 8.83
N ASP A 50 -5.23 -4.50 9.75
CA ASP A 50 -5.35 -4.68 11.18
C ASP A 50 -5.62 -3.35 11.87
N SER A 51 -5.86 -3.39 13.18
CA SER A 51 -6.24 -2.24 13.97
C SER A 51 -5.59 -2.34 15.36
N VAL A 52 -5.18 -1.21 15.90
CA VAL A 52 -4.70 -1.14 17.30
C VAL A 52 -5.85 -1.20 18.31
N GLU A 53 -7.07 -0.92 17.86
CA GLU A 53 -8.30 -0.89 18.68
C GLU A 53 -9.10 -2.20 18.61
N SER A 54 -8.82 -3.06 17.62
CA SER A 54 -9.57 -4.29 17.34
C SER A 54 -8.65 -5.46 17.07
N VAL A 55 -8.94 -6.60 17.70
CA VAL A 55 -8.18 -7.84 17.53
C VAL A 55 -8.49 -8.58 16.21
N LEU A 56 -9.51 -8.15 15.47
CA LEU A 56 -9.96 -8.82 14.25
C LEU A 56 -9.35 -8.17 13.00
N PRO A 57 -8.42 -8.85 12.30
CA PRO A 57 -7.95 -8.38 11.01
C PRO A 57 -9.01 -8.61 9.93
N TYR A 58 -9.01 -7.75 8.91
CA TYR A 58 -9.87 -7.88 7.73
C TYR A 58 -9.03 -8.04 6.47
N GLU A 59 -9.49 -8.89 5.55
CA GLU A 59 -8.89 -8.98 4.21
C GLU A 59 -9.08 -7.64 3.47
N TYR A 60 -8.14 -7.30 2.59
CA TYR A 60 -8.22 -6.06 1.80
C TYR A 60 -9.54 -5.98 1.00
N THR A 61 -10.01 -7.11 0.47
CA THR A 61 -11.26 -7.26 -0.28
C THR A 61 -12.53 -7.17 0.57
N ALA A 62 -12.44 -7.23 1.90
CA ALA A 62 -13.59 -7.03 2.77
C ALA A 62 -14.09 -5.57 2.70
N PHE A 63 -13.18 -4.64 2.42
CA PHE A 63 -13.50 -3.25 2.12
C PHE A 63 -13.66 -3.05 0.61
N ASP A 64 -14.49 -2.09 0.20
CA ASP A 64 -14.71 -1.77 -1.21
C ASP A 64 -13.62 -0.84 -1.77
N PHE A 65 -12.35 -1.16 -1.50
CA PHE A 65 -11.18 -0.44 -2.05
C PHE A 65 -10.93 -0.80 -3.51
N CYS A 66 -10.07 -0.06 -4.20
CA CYS A 66 -9.62 -0.44 -5.54
C CYS A 66 -8.82 -1.74 -5.47
N SER A 67 -9.24 -2.77 -6.21
CA SER A 67 -8.56 -4.07 -6.31
C SER A 67 -8.45 -4.49 -7.76
N GLU A 68 -7.37 -5.17 -8.11
CA GLU A 68 -7.18 -5.72 -9.46
C GLU A 68 -7.89 -7.07 -9.59
N LYS A 69 -8.84 -7.17 -10.53
CA LYS A 69 -9.69 -8.37 -10.70
C LYS A 69 -8.99 -9.55 -11.39
N THR A 70 -7.81 -9.34 -11.98
CA THR A 70 -7.33 -10.17 -13.10
C THR A 70 -5.92 -10.74 -12.96
N MET A 71 -5.22 -10.55 -11.83
CA MET A 71 -3.88 -11.12 -11.66
C MET A 71 -3.93 -12.38 -10.81
N LYS A 72 -3.28 -13.45 -11.30
CA LYS A 72 -3.04 -14.69 -10.53
C LYS A 72 -2.42 -14.30 -9.20
N ARG A 73 -2.99 -14.79 -8.10
CA ARG A 73 -2.38 -14.67 -6.77
C ARG A 73 -0.93 -15.14 -6.87
N PRO A 74 0.05 -14.39 -6.30
CA PRO A 74 1.43 -14.88 -6.20
C PRO A 74 1.41 -16.29 -5.60
N SER A 75 2.30 -17.17 -6.06
CA SER A 75 2.42 -18.50 -5.48
C SER A 75 2.75 -18.37 -3.99
N GLU A 76 1.75 -18.62 -3.13
CA GLU A 76 1.86 -18.49 -1.69
C GLU A 76 2.97 -19.43 -1.19
N ASN A 77 3.92 -18.88 -0.44
CA ASN A 77 4.94 -19.72 0.19
C ASN A 77 4.32 -20.47 1.39
N LEU A 78 4.90 -21.61 1.77
CA LEU A 78 4.35 -22.45 2.86
C LEU A 78 4.20 -21.67 4.18
N GLY A 79 5.09 -20.70 4.44
CA GLY A 79 4.99 -19.82 5.60
C GLY A 79 3.75 -18.92 5.57
N GLN A 80 3.47 -18.25 4.45
CA GLN A 80 2.32 -17.38 4.24
C GLN A 80 1.00 -18.14 4.40
N VAL A 81 0.93 -19.37 3.88
CA VAL A 81 -0.24 -20.24 4.08
C VAL A 81 -0.43 -20.58 5.57
N LEU A 82 0.66 -20.92 6.27
CA LEU A 82 0.61 -21.26 7.70
C LEU A 82 0.27 -20.06 8.59
N PHE A 83 0.69 -18.84 8.22
CA PHE A 83 0.39 -17.61 8.95
C PHE A 83 -0.90 -16.91 8.48
N GLY A 84 -1.58 -17.46 7.46
CA GLY A 84 -2.82 -16.92 6.91
C GLY A 84 -2.65 -15.56 6.22
N GLU A 85 -1.46 -15.27 5.71
CA GLU A 85 -1.19 -14.05 4.95
C GLU A 85 -1.80 -14.19 3.55
N ARG A 86 -2.64 -13.21 3.19
CA ARG A 86 -3.25 -13.13 1.86
C ARG A 86 -2.74 -11.88 1.17
N ILE A 87 -1.59 -12.03 0.54
CA ILE A 87 -0.97 -10.96 -0.25
C ILE A 87 -1.66 -10.93 -1.62
N GLU A 88 -2.20 -9.78 -1.96
CA GLU A 88 -2.90 -9.57 -3.23
C GLU A 88 -2.22 -8.45 -4.03
N PRO A 89 -2.19 -8.55 -5.37
CA PRO A 89 -1.66 -7.49 -6.21
C PRO A 89 -2.56 -6.26 -6.11
N SER A 90 -1.93 -5.09 -5.95
CA SER A 90 -2.64 -3.82 -5.92
C SER A 90 -2.85 -3.28 -7.34
N PRO A 91 -3.85 -2.41 -7.56
CA PRO A 91 -4.04 -1.72 -8.84
C PRO A 91 -3.04 -0.58 -9.07
N TYR A 92 -2.12 -0.32 -8.12
CA TYR A 92 -1.10 0.73 -8.24
C TYR A 92 0.08 0.18 -9.04
N LYS A 93 0.32 0.74 -10.22
CA LYS A 93 1.38 0.30 -11.14
C LYS A 93 2.25 1.48 -11.52
N PHE A 94 3.53 1.39 -11.21
CA PHE A 94 4.51 2.40 -11.56
C PHE A 94 5.81 1.78 -12.04
N GLU A 95 6.50 2.50 -12.92
CA GLU A 95 7.76 2.07 -13.53
C GLU A 95 8.93 2.74 -12.82
N PHE A 96 10.03 2.02 -12.68
CA PHE A 96 11.24 2.52 -12.04
C PHE A 96 11.75 3.79 -12.72
N LYS A 97 12.10 4.80 -11.91
CA LYS A 97 12.57 6.13 -12.36
C LYS A 97 11.59 6.92 -13.23
N LYS A 98 10.31 6.54 -13.24
CA LYS A 98 9.25 7.29 -13.93
C LYS A 98 8.34 7.96 -12.89
N PRO A 99 8.66 9.17 -12.42
CA PRO A 99 7.81 9.85 -11.47
C PRO A 99 6.44 10.11 -12.10
N ALA A 100 5.40 9.98 -11.30
CA ALA A 100 4.03 10.26 -11.71
C ALA A 100 3.35 11.06 -10.61
N VAL A 101 2.53 12.03 -11.00
CA VAL A 101 1.83 12.91 -10.07
C VAL A 101 0.34 12.71 -10.26
N CYS A 102 -0.40 12.56 -9.16
CA CYS A 102 -1.86 12.47 -9.13
C CYS A 102 -2.48 11.50 -10.16
N GLN A 103 -1.93 10.31 -10.29
CA GLN A 103 -2.46 9.28 -11.18
C GLN A 103 -3.74 8.67 -10.60
N LYS A 104 -4.79 8.62 -11.41
CA LYS A 104 -6.08 7.98 -11.07
C LYS A 104 -5.94 6.46 -11.04
N VAL A 105 -6.48 5.84 -10.00
CA VAL A 105 -6.56 4.38 -9.86
C VAL A 105 -7.96 3.89 -10.15
N CYS A 106 -8.93 4.31 -9.33
CA CYS A 106 -10.34 4.00 -9.53
C CYS A 106 -11.21 5.01 -8.77
N THR A 107 -12.50 5.06 -9.10
CA THR A 107 -13.48 5.86 -8.37
C THR A 107 -14.52 4.93 -7.77
N ARG A 108 -14.76 5.06 -6.46
CA ARG A 108 -15.83 4.35 -5.75
C ARG A 108 -16.99 5.29 -5.51
N THR A 109 -18.19 4.85 -5.85
CA THR A 109 -19.42 5.63 -5.72
C THR A 109 -20.37 4.88 -4.80
N TYR A 110 -20.97 5.59 -3.85
CA TYR A 110 -21.91 5.05 -2.88
C TYR A 110 -23.17 5.91 -2.88
N ASP A 111 -24.34 5.30 -3.02
CA ASP A 111 -25.62 5.98 -2.81
C ASP A 111 -26.19 5.58 -1.44
N THR A 112 -26.33 6.54 -0.53
CA THR A 112 -26.91 6.27 0.81
C THR A 112 -28.37 5.81 0.78
N SER A 113 -29.06 6.00 -0.35
CA SER A 113 -30.42 5.52 -0.58
C SER A 113 -30.45 4.01 -0.83
N SER A 114 -29.36 3.44 -1.34
CA SER A 114 -29.19 2.01 -1.53
C SER A 114 -28.73 1.32 -0.23
N PRO A 115 -29.44 0.30 0.26
CA PRO A 115 -29.04 -0.41 1.48
C PRO A 115 -27.65 -1.07 1.37
N SER A 116 -27.26 -1.54 0.19
CA SER A 116 -25.95 -2.20 -0.02
C SER A 116 -24.80 -1.21 0.10
N ASP A 117 -24.94 -0.04 -0.54
CA ASP A 117 -23.88 0.97 -0.56
C ASP A 117 -23.78 1.68 0.78
N LYS A 118 -24.91 1.88 1.46
CA LYS A 118 -24.94 2.34 2.84
C LYS A 118 -24.17 1.41 3.77
N ALA A 119 -24.40 0.10 3.68
CA ALA A 119 -23.69 -0.88 4.51
C ALA A 119 -22.17 -0.85 4.26
N LYS A 120 -21.74 -0.72 3.01
CA LYS A 120 -20.31 -0.57 2.66
C LYS A 120 -19.71 0.72 3.21
N LEU A 121 -20.43 1.83 3.10
CA LEU A 121 -20.00 3.13 3.59
C LEU A 121 -19.90 3.14 5.12
N ASP A 122 -20.86 2.53 5.80
CA ASP A 122 -20.86 2.38 7.26
C ASP A 122 -19.73 1.44 7.73
N PHE A 123 -19.43 0.39 6.95
CA PHE A 123 -18.26 -0.47 7.20
C PHE A 123 -16.94 0.29 7.04
N LEU A 124 -16.82 1.15 6.01
CA LEU A 124 -15.67 2.03 5.82
C LEU A 124 -15.52 3.03 6.98
N LYS A 125 -16.62 3.66 7.42
CA LYS A 125 -16.63 4.54 8.61
C LYS A 125 -16.16 3.80 9.86
N LYS A 126 -16.65 2.59 10.08
CA LYS A 126 -16.21 1.74 11.19
C LYS A 126 -14.72 1.41 11.11
N GLY A 127 -14.21 1.15 9.90
CA GLY A 127 -12.78 0.97 9.64
C GLY A 127 -11.95 2.17 10.10
N MET A 128 -12.39 3.39 9.77
CA MET A 128 -11.73 4.62 10.21
C MET A 128 -11.86 4.87 11.72
N LEU A 129 -13.03 4.61 12.31
CA LEU A 129 -13.25 4.75 13.77
C LEU A 129 -12.32 3.85 14.59
N LEU A 130 -12.08 2.64 14.10
CA LEU A 130 -11.21 1.66 14.75
C LEU A 130 -9.76 1.79 14.29
N ASN A 131 -9.38 2.85 13.57
CA ASN A 131 -8.01 3.08 13.12
C ASN A 131 -7.41 1.87 12.38
N TYR A 132 -8.18 1.26 11.46
CA TYR A 132 -7.65 0.19 10.62
C TYR A 132 -6.57 0.71 9.67
N GLN A 133 -5.50 -0.07 9.51
CA GLN A 133 -4.31 0.29 8.75
C GLN A 133 -4.09 -0.63 7.56
N HIS A 134 -3.69 -0.03 6.45
CA HIS A 134 -3.19 -0.69 5.26
C HIS A 134 -1.75 -1.15 5.46
N HIS A 135 -1.48 -2.39 5.10
CA HIS A 135 -0.13 -2.96 5.03
C HIS A 135 0.24 -3.23 3.58
N TRP A 136 1.11 -2.40 3.02
CA TRP A 136 1.55 -2.52 1.64
C TRP A 136 2.97 -3.05 1.58
N ILE A 137 3.29 -3.77 0.51
CA ILE A 137 4.57 -4.45 0.32
C ILE A 137 5.08 -4.12 -1.08
N VAL A 138 6.34 -3.71 -1.17
CA VAL A 138 7.05 -3.45 -2.43
C VAL A 138 8.39 -4.16 -2.36
N ASP A 139 8.68 -5.02 -3.35
CA ASP A 139 9.91 -5.84 -3.38
C ASP A 139 10.20 -6.57 -2.06
N ASN A 140 9.16 -7.20 -1.49
CA ASN A 140 9.21 -7.91 -0.22
C ASN A 140 9.55 -7.03 1.01
N MET A 141 9.56 -5.70 0.87
CA MET A 141 9.74 -4.74 1.96
C MET A 141 8.40 -4.12 2.37
N PRO A 142 8.15 -3.93 3.68
CA PRO A 142 6.97 -3.20 4.12
C PRO A 142 7.08 -1.73 3.74
N VAL A 143 5.98 -1.19 3.23
CA VAL A 143 5.85 0.26 3.02
C VAL A 143 5.63 0.94 4.36
N THR A 144 6.40 1.99 4.62
CA THR A 144 6.40 2.68 5.91
C THR A 144 5.77 4.07 5.80
N TRP A 145 4.96 4.43 6.78
CA TRP A 145 4.49 5.80 6.94
C TRP A 145 5.19 6.44 8.12
N CYS A 146 5.89 7.55 7.86
CA CYS A 146 6.55 8.32 8.90
C CYS A 146 5.86 9.67 9.08
N TYR A 147 5.54 10.03 10.31
CA TYR A 147 4.91 11.31 10.65
C TYR A 147 5.60 11.94 11.85
N ASP A 148 5.53 13.27 11.91
CA ASP A 148 6.07 14.05 13.01
C ASP A 148 5.03 14.13 14.13
N VAL A 149 5.46 13.95 15.37
CA VAL A 149 4.62 14.14 16.57
C VAL A 149 4.91 15.48 17.22
N GLU A 150 4.04 15.92 18.14
CA GLU A 150 4.13 17.22 18.82
C GLU A 150 5.50 17.49 19.49
N ASP A 151 6.19 16.43 19.94
CA ASP A 151 7.53 16.52 20.55
C ASP A 151 8.68 16.68 19.54
N GLY A 152 8.38 16.86 18.25
CA GLY A 152 9.37 17.00 17.17
C GLY A 152 10.09 15.69 16.83
N GLN A 153 9.66 14.57 17.40
CA GLN A 153 10.15 13.23 17.06
C GLN A 153 9.42 12.71 15.82
N LYS A 154 10.13 11.94 15.00
CA LYS A 154 9.57 11.27 13.83
C LYS A 154 9.32 9.80 14.13
N PHE A 155 8.06 9.39 14.06
CA PHE A 155 7.65 7.99 14.23
C PHE A 155 7.35 7.37 12.88
N CYS A 156 7.80 6.14 12.68
CA CYS A 156 7.56 5.38 11.45
C CYS A 156 6.84 4.08 11.76
N ASN A 157 5.66 3.89 11.17
CA ASN A 157 4.89 2.67 11.31
C ASN A 157 4.95 1.87 9.99
N PRO A 158 5.08 0.52 10.06
CA PRO A 158 4.84 -0.32 8.91
C PRO A 158 3.33 -0.35 8.67
N GLY A 159 2.86 0.44 7.70
CA GLY A 159 1.44 0.63 7.41
C GLY A 159 0.90 2.03 7.73
N PHE A 160 -0.29 2.31 7.19
CA PHE A 160 -0.92 3.62 7.27
C PHE A 160 -2.44 3.49 7.35
N PRO A 161 -3.15 4.39 8.05
CA PRO A 161 -4.58 4.27 8.29
C PRO A 161 -5.41 4.53 7.02
N ILE A 162 -6.60 3.92 6.97
CA ILE A 162 -7.60 4.17 5.89
C ILE A 162 -8.01 5.66 5.84
N GLY A 163 -8.00 6.31 7.00
CA GLY A 163 -8.48 7.67 7.19
C GLY A 163 -8.51 7.99 8.68
N CYS A 164 -9.24 9.04 9.03
CA CYS A 164 -9.35 9.45 10.43
C CYS A 164 -10.71 10.12 10.70
N TYR A 165 -11.10 10.21 11.98
CA TYR A 165 -12.38 10.79 12.40
C TYR A 165 -12.19 11.97 13.35
N VAL A 166 -12.83 13.09 13.04
CA VAL A 166 -12.93 14.24 13.93
C VAL A 166 -14.28 14.20 14.64
N THR A 167 -14.22 14.04 15.96
CA THR A 167 -15.41 13.92 16.83
C THR A 167 -16.32 15.16 16.76
N GLU A 168 -17.58 15.02 17.20
CA GLU A 168 -18.52 16.15 17.32
C GLU A 168 -17.95 17.31 18.15
N GLY A 169 -17.13 17.01 19.17
CA GLY A 169 -16.44 18.00 19.99
C GLY A 169 -15.28 18.72 19.29
N GLY A 170 -14.97 18.37 18.04
CA GLY A 170 -13.84 18.92 17.28
C GLY A 170 -12.48 18.40 17.73
N ARG A 171 -12.43 17.34 18.54
CA ARG A 171 -11.18 16.69 18.92
C ARG A 171 -10.74 15.76 17.81
N ALA A 172 -9.60 16.07 17.19
CA ALA A 172 -8.87 15.19 16.32
C ALA A 172 -8.18 14.09 17.16
N LYS A 173 -8.20 12.86 16.68
CA LYS A 173 -7.48 11.72 17.27
C LYS A 173 -6.65 11.02 16.20
N ASP A 174 -5.63 10.28 16.63
CA ASP A 174 -4.81 9.41 15.80
C ASP A 174 -4.24 10.18 14.59
N ALA A 175 -4.41 9.66 13.39
CA ALA A 175 -3.90 10.27 12.16
C ALA A 175 -4.52 11.62 11.81
N CYS A 176 -5.63 12.02 12.45
CA CYS A 176 -6.17 13.37 12.23
C CYS A 176 -5.28 14.47 12.81
N VAL A 177 -4.38 14.15 13.74
CA VAL A 177 -3.45 15.13 14.33
C VAL A 177 -2.38 15.56 13.33
N VAL A 178 -2.09 14.71 12.33
CA VAL A 178 -1.02 14.93 11.35
C VAL A 178 -1.32 16.09 10.40
N ASN A 179 -2.59 16.47 10.22
CA ASN A 179 -2.96 17.56 9.33
C ASN A 179 -3.94 18.54 10.00
N SER A 180 -3.45 19.76 10.25
CA SER A 180 -4.24 20.84 10.85
C SER A 180 -5.44 21.30 10.00
N ASN A 181 -5.54 20.90 8.73
CA ASN A 181 -6.67 21.21 7.85
C ASN A 181 -7.90 20.33 8.12
N PHE A 182 -7.80 19.27 8.93
CA PHE A 182 -8.92 18.42 9.30
C PHE A 182 -9.76 19.04 10.44
N LYS A 183 -10.55 20.06 10.11
CA LYS A 183 -11.28 20.90 11.08
C LYS A 183 -12.78 20.65 11.16
N GLU A 184 -13.35 19.92 10.20
CA GLU A 184 -14.79 19.68 10.15
C GLU A 184 -15.21 18.76 11.30
N LYS A 185 -16.18 19.22 12.08
CA LYS A 185 -16.71 18.45 13.22
C LYS A 185 -17.62 17.34 12.73
N ASP A 186 -17.58 16.21 13.44
CA ASP A 186 -18.38 15.01 13.11
C ASP A 186 -18.15 14.53 11.66
N ALA A 187 -16.89 14.53 11.25
CA ALA A 187 -16.48 14.25 9.88
C ALA A 187 -15.39 13.17 9.81
N PHE A 188 -15.56 12.29 8.84
CA PHE A 188 -14.61 11.25 8.47
C PHE A 188 -13.76 11.73 7.31
N TYR A 189 -12.45 11.85 7.51
CA TYR A 189 -11.49 12.17 6.46
C TYR A 189 -10.94 10.88 5.88
N ILE A 190 -11.09 10.70 4.58
CA ILE A 190 -10.64 9.49 3.89
C ILE A 190 -9.32 9.79 3.21
N PHE A 191 -8.34 8.90 3.40
CA PHE A 191 -7.04 9.01 2.75
C PHE A 191 -7.11 8.34 1.38
N ASN A 192 -7.63 9.10 0.42
CA ASN A 192 -7.83 8.66 -0.96
C ASN A 192 -6.64 8.98 -1.89
N HIS A 193 -5.59 9.61 -1.37
CA HIS A 193 -4.36 9.85 -2.10
C HIS A 193 -3.16 9.34 -1.30
N VAL A 194 -2.16 8.82 -2.01
CA VAL A 194 -0.91 8.40 -1.40
C VAL A 194 0.28 8.91 -2.19
N ASP A 195 1.21 9.56 -1.50
CA ASP A 195 2.50 9.93 -2.07
C ASP A 195 3.52 8.83 -1.74
N ILE A 196 3.93 8.09 -2.76
CA ILE A 196 4.87 6.98 -2.66
C ILE A 196 6.27 7.50 -2.97
N THR A 197 7.21 7.29 -2.05
CA THR A 197 8.63 7.58 -2.27
C THR A 197 9.42 6.29 -2.23
N ILE A 198 9.99 5.92 -3.37
CA ILE A 198 10.85 4.74 -3.51
C ILE A 198 12.30 5.18 -3.38
N HIS A 199 12.97 4.68 -2.36
CA HIS A 199 14.40 4.86 -2.18
C HIS A 199 15.17 3.75 -2.89
N TYR A 200 16.21 4.08 -3.64
CA TYR A 200 17.01 3.09 -4.34
C TYR A 200 18.52 3.36 -4.26
N HIS A 201 19.31 2.32 -4.50
CA HIS A 201 20.76 2.39 -4.58
C HIS A 201 21.23 1.81 -5.91
N ILE A 202 22.11 2.53 -6.61
CA ILE A 202 22.70 2.08 -7.88
C ILE A 202 23.88 1.17 -7.56
N VAL A 203 23.90 -0.03 -8.14
CA VAL A 203 24.97 -1.01 -7.87
C VAL A 203 26.13 -0.77 -8.83
N GLU A 204 27.28 -0.31 -8.34
CA GLU A 204 28.44 0.09 -9.17
C GLU A 204 28.97 -1.01 -10.12
N HIS A 205 28.75 -2.28 -9.79
CA HIS A 205 29.25 -3.42 -10.57
C HIS A 205 28.18 -4.07 -11.48
N GLU A 206 26.91 -3.64 -11.37
CA GLU A 206 25.84 -4.01 -12.31
C GLU A 206 25.61 -2.79 -13.21
N GLN A 207 26.05 -2.85 -14.47
CA GLN A 207 26.14 -1.67 -15.35
C GLN A 207 24.83 -0.86 -15.52
N LEU A 208 23.66 -1.40 -15.14
CA LEU A 208 22.35 -0.78 -15.31
C LEU A 208 21.34 -1.05 -14.17
N GLY A 209 21.71 -1.75 -13.09
CA GLY A 209 20.78 -2.22 -12.07
C GLY A 209 20.69 -1.32 -10.83
N ALA A 210 19.47 -1.01 -10.39
CA ALA A 210 19.21 -0.37 -9.10
C ALA A 210 18.49 -1.34 -8.15
N ARG A 211 18.82 -1.28 -6.87
CA ARG A 211 18.14 -2.05 -5.83
C ARG A 211 17.28 -1.12 -4.98
N LEU A 212 16.03 -1.50 -4.74
CA LEU A 212 15.17 -0.75 -3.84
C LEU A 212 15.65 -0.97 -2.40
N VAL A 213 15.74 0.10 -1.61
CA VAL A 213 16.22 0.05 -0.23
C VAL A 213 15.13 0.37 0.78
N ALA A 214 14.13 1.16 0.39
CA ALA A 214 12.96 1.44 1.22
C ALA A 214 11.81 1.96 0.36
N ALA A 215 10.59 1.72 0.82
CA ALA A 215 9.39 2.36 0.30
C ALA A 215 8.72 3.14 1.44
N LYS A 216 8.52 4.43 1.22
CA LYS A 216 7.83 5.33 2.14
C LYS A 216 6.52 5.80 1.52
N ILE A 217 5.53 6.05 2.35
CA ILE A 217 4.25 6.57 1.92
C ILE A 217 3.79 7.71 2.83
N GLU A 218 3.17 8.72 2.22
CA GLU A 218 2.48 9.78 2.93
C GLU A 218 1.00 9.76 2.52
N PRO A 219 0.08 9.35 3.41
CA PRO A 219 -1.34 9.35 3.10
C PRO A 219 -1.88 10.79 3.13
N LYS A 220 -2.66 11.12 2.11
CA LYS A 220 -3.28 12.43 1.93
C LYS A 220 -4.75 12.28 1.59
N SER A 221 -5.49 13.36 1.83
CA SER A 221 -6.91 13.45 1.53
C SER A 221 -7.14 14.60 0.56
N TYR A 222 -7.72 14.31 -0.60
CA TYR A 222 -8.00 15.29 -1.65
C TYR A 222 -9.42 15.15 -2.18
N GLU A 223 -10.17 16.24 -2.12
CA GLU A 223 -11.40 16.44 -2.88
C GLU A 223 -11.02 16.72 -4.32
N ASN A 224 -11.19 15.74 -5.21
CA ASN A 224 -10.92 15.90 -6.63
C ASN A 224 -12.23 16.31 -7.35
N PRO A 225 -12.33 17.52 -7.92
CA PRO A 225 -13.55 17.97 -8.59
C PRO A 225 -13.79 17.25 -9.92
N ASN A 226 -12.70 16.85 -10.58
CA ASN A 226 -12.72 16.13 -11.84
C ASN A 226 -12.31 14.67 -11.61
N ASP A 227 -13.28 13.77 -11.76
CA ASP A 227 -13.06 12.33 -11.57
C ASP A 227 -12.06 11.78 -12.61
N ASP A 228 -12.02 12.31 -13.84
CA ASP A 228 -11.27 11.72 -14.96
C ASP A 228 -9.83 12.21 -15.06
N ASN A 229 -9.56 13.44 -14.62
CA ASN A 229 -8.22 13.99 -14.53
C ASN A 229 -8.05 14.70 -13.19
N PRO A 230 -7.80 13.94 -12.10
CA PRO A 230 -7.59 14.52 -10.78
C PRO A 230 -6.29 15.32 -10.77
N ASP A 231 -6.30 16.45 -10.07
CA ASP A 231 -5.15 17.36 -9.95
C ASP A 231 -4.54 17.37 -8.54
N CYS A 232 -5.20 16.71 -7.57
CA CYS A 232 -4.76 16.62 -6.18
C CYS A 232 -4.49 17.99 -5.54
N ALA A 233 -5.19 19.03 -6.02
CA ALA A 233 -5.05 20.41 -5.54
C ALA A 233 -6.20 20.84 -4.62
N GLY A 234 -7.24 20.02 -4.50
CA GLY A 234 -8.41 20.31 -3.67
C GLY A 234 -8.14 20.27 -2.17
N GLY A 235 -9.12 20.73 -1.40
CA GLY A 235 -9.12 20.58 0.05
C GLY A 235 -9.28 19.11 0.49
N PRO A 236 -9.27 18.83 1.80
CA PRO A 236 -9.39 17.46 2.28
C PRO A 236 -10.78 16.87 2.00
N LYS A 237 -10.83 15.63 1.52
CA LYS A 237 -12.07 14.90 1.26
C LYS A 237 -12.63 14.35 2.55
N PHE A 238 -13.83 14.79 2.92
CA PHE A 238 -14.50 14.31 4.12
C PHE A 238 -15.96 13.90 3.88
N LEU A 239 -16.44 13.06 4.78
CA LEU A 239 -17.81 12.59 4.84
C LEU A 239 -18.37 12.91 6.23
N LYS A 240 -19.42 13.74 6.29
CA LYS A 240 -20.13 13.97 7.55
C LYS A 240 -20.83 12.69 8.00
N ASN A 241 -20.89 12.46 9.31
CA ASN A 241 -21.46 11.24 9.87
C ASN A 241 -22.91 11.00 9.39
N LYS A 242 -23.72 12.07 9.39
CA LYS A 242 -25.14 12.10 8.96
C LYS A 242 -25.36 12.46 7.49
N TYR A 243 -24.36 12.25 6.63
CA TYR A 243 -24.48 12.55 5.20
C TYR A 243 -25.53 11.68 4.50
N THR A 244 -26.30 12.31 3.61
CA THR A 244 -27.28 11.65 2.73
C THR A 244 -27.08 12.12 1.29
N GLY A 245 -26.98 11.19 0.35
CA GLY A 245 -26.83 11.44 -1.07
C GLY A 245 -25.81 10.52 -1.73
N MET A 246 -25.37 10.91 -2.93
CA MET A 246 -24.29 10.23 -3.64
C MET A 246 -22.94 10.70 -3.15
N PHE A 247 -22.12 9.77 -2.69
CA PHE A 247 -20.75 10.03 -2.26
C PHE A 247 -19.75 9.33 -3.18
N LYS A 248 -18.78 10.09 -3.71
CA LYS A 248 -17.73 9.58 -4.58
C LYS A 248 -16.36 9.71 -3.92
N ILE A 249 -15.54 8.68 -4.07
CA ILE A 249 -14.16 8.60 -3.60
C ILE A 249 -13.26 8.23 -4.78
N PRO A 250 -12.63 9.22 -5.44
CA PRO A 250 -11.57 8.96 -6.42
C PRO A 250 -10.27 8.65 -5.68
N TYR A 251 -9.71 7.46 -5.92
CA TYR A 251 -8.41 7.05 -5.40
C TYR A 251 -7.30 7.40 -6.39
N THR A 252 -6.22 7.97 -5.87
CA THR A 252 -5.10 8.49 -6.65
C THR A 252 -3.77 8.22 -5.96
N TYR A 253 -2.67 8.31 -6.71
CA TYR A 253 -1.33 8.24 -6.14
C TYR A 253 -0.36 9.16 -6.87
N SER A 254 0.71 9.53 -6.18
CA SER A 254 1.92 10.05 -6.80
C SER A 254 3.10 9.15 -6.45
N VAL A 255 4.08 9.07 -7.32
CA VAL A 255 5.30 8.29 -7.08
C VAL A 255 6.53 9.13 -7.41
N ASN A 256 7.51 9.07 -6.51
CA ASN A 256 8.82 9.69 -6.67
C ASN A 256 9.94 8.70 -6.33
N PHE A 257 11.12 8.94 -6.89
CA PHE A 257 12.30 8.09 -6.72
C PHE A 257 13.45 8.92 -6.14
N VAL A 258 14.07 8.42 -5.08
CA VAL A 258 15.15 9.12 -4.33
C VAL A 258 16.37 8.23 -4.18
#